data_AF-A0A955QMC0-F1
#
_entry.id   AF-A0A955QMC0-F1
#
_cell.length_a   1.000
_cell.length_b   1.000
_cell.length_c   1.000
_cell.angle_alpha   90.00
_cell.angle_beta   90.00
_cell.angle_gamma   90.00
#
_symmetry.space_group_name_H-M   'P 1'
#
loop_
_entity.id
_entity.type
_entity.pdbx_description
1 polymer ?
#
loop_
_entity_poly.entity_id
_entity_poly.type
_entity_poly.pdbx_seq_one_letter_code
_entity_poly.pdbx_strand_id
1 'polypeptide(L)' 'MKAVARLRPLPINQAEALQDIEISTPIAEPKDLLVRVEAVSVNPVDTKMRRQNSPPDKKEPPRVLGWDA' A
#
# COMPACT_ATOMS: atom_id res chain seq x y z
N MET A 1 3.06 12.40 2.71
CA MET A 1 1.64 12.08 2.51
C MET A 1 1.21 10.91 3.39
N LYS A 2 -0.08 10.83 3.72
CA LYS A 2 -0.68 9.67 4.41
C LYS A 2 -0.92 8.54 3.41
N ALA A 3 -0.78 7.30 3.84
CA ALA A 3 -1.06 6.12 3.04
C ALA A 3 -1.53 4.95 3.92
N VAL A 4 -2.29 4.02 3.31
CA VAL A 4 -2.61 2.73 3.93
C VAL A 4 -1.67 1.67 3.38
N ALA A 5 -0.97 0.97 4.25
CA ALA A 5 0.04 -0.01 3.86
C ALA A 5 -0.05 -1.32 4.65
N ARG A 6 0.53 -2.38 4.07
CA ARG A 6 0.95 -3.56 4.84
C ARG A 6 2.44 -3.49 5.14
N LEU A 7 2.83 -3.71 6.40
CA LEU A 7 4.23 -3.90 6.78
C LEU A 7 4.66 -5.36 6.69
N ARG A 8 3.73 -6.27 6.97
CA ARG A 8 3.89 -7.72 6.87
C ARG A 8 2.54 -8.35 6.51
N PRO A 9 2.52 -9.52 5.86
CA PRO A 9 1.29 -10.17 5.43
C PRO A 9 0.60 -10.84 6.63
N LEU A 10 -0.36 -10.15 7.24
CA LEU A 10 -1.10 -10.63 8.42
C LEU A 10 -2.53 -11.06 8.08
N PRO A 11 -3.13 -11.96 8.89
CA PRO A 11 -4.58 -12.15 8.93
C PRO A 11 -5.33 -10.82 9.16
N ILE A 12 -6.49 -10.64 8.53
CA ILE A 12 -7.21 -9.33 8.55
C ILE A 12 -7.77 -8.96 9.92
N ASN A 13 -7.93 -9.94 10.81
CA ASN A 13 -8.38 -9.73 12.18
C ASN A 13 -7.26 -9.23 13.12
N GLN A 14 -6.03 -9.08 12.62
CA GLN A 14 -4.96 -8.41 13.37
C GLN A 14 -5.01 -6.91 13.12
N ALA A 15 -4.85 -6.12 14.19
CA ALA A 15 -4.90 -4.66 14.12
C ALA A 15 -3.85 -4.09 13.17
N GLU A 16 -2.70 -4.76 13.02
CA GLU A 16 -1.58 -4.32 12.20
C GLU A 16 -1.69 -4.77 10.73
N ALA A 17 -2.80 -5.42 10.34
CA ALA A 17 -3.00 -5.95 9.00
C ALA A 17 -3.14 -4.86 7.92
N LEU A 18 -3.59 -3.67 8.31
CA LEU A 18 -3.65 -2.45 7.53
C LEU A 18 -3.21 -1.32 8.46
N GLN A 19 -2.19 -0.56 8.04
CA GLN A 19 -1.63 0.49 8.88
C GLN A 19 -1.64 1.81 8.13
N ASP A 20 -2.12 2.85 8.81
CA ASP A 20 -1.91 4.23 8.41
C ASP A 20 -0.44 4.58 8.66
N ILE A 21 0.24 5.05 7.61
CA ILE A 21 1.63 5.47 7.69
C ILE A 21 1.80 6.86 7.07
N GLU A 22 2.86 7.55 7.51
CA GLU A 22 3.35 8.75 6.84
C GLU A 22 4.59 8.40 6.03
N ILE A 23 4.58 8.80 4.76
CA ILE A 23 5.70 8.64 3.83
C ILE A 23 6.00 9.97 3.14
N SER A 24 7.19 10.12 2.55
CA SER A 24 7.48 11.28 1.71
C SER A 24 6.51 11.33 0.52
N THR A 25 6.14 12.54 0.09
CA THR A 25 5.38 12.70 -1.15
C THR A 25 6.29 12.35 -2.33
N PRO A 26 5.85 11.49 -3.27
CA PRO A 26 6.66 11.13 -4.43
C PRO A 26 6.90 12.34 -5.34
N ILE A 27 8.04 12.33 -6.02
CA ILE A 27 8.40 13.32 -7.04
C ILE A 27 8.06 12.69 -8.39
N ALA A 28 7.27 13.38 -9.21
CA ALA A 28 6.94 12.90 -10.54
C ALA A 28 8.12 13.15 -11.50
N GLU A 29 8.52 12.11 -12.23
CA GLU A 29 9.53 12.17 -13.28
C GLU A 29 8.89 12.53 -14.65
N PRO A 30 9.67 12.77 -15.71
CA PRO A 30 9.11 13.05 -17.02
C PRO A 30 8.15 11.94 -17.49
N LYS A 31 6.91 12.33 -17.82
CA LYS A 31 5.77 11.46 -18.22
C LYS A 31 5.01 10.79 -17.07
N ASP A 32 5.31 11.11 -15.82
CA ASP A 32 4.48 10.73 -14.68
C ASP A 32 3.44 11.81 -14.33
N LEU A 33 2.40 11.41 -13.60
CA LEU A 33 1.45 12.33 -12.99
C LEU A 33 1.48 12.17 -11.47
N LEU A 34 1.64 13.28 -10.74
CA LEU A 34 1.42 13.31 -9.31
C LEU A 34 -0.06 13.62 -9.05
N VAL A 35 -0.81 12.60 -8.63
CA VAL A 35 -2.26 12.70 -8.39
C VAL A 35 -2.55 12.85 -6.91
N ARG A 36 -3.37 13.85 -6.55
CA ARG A 36 -3.93 13.97 -5.19
C ARG A 36 -5.21 13.15 -5.10
N VAL A 37 -5.11 11.96 -4.50
CA VAL A 37 -6.24 11.04 -4.32
C VAL A 37 -7.22 11.60 -3.29
N GLU A 38 -8.47 11.83 -3.69
CA GLU A 38 -9.56 12.27 -2.79
C GLU A 38 -10.33 11.07 -2.21
N ALA A 39 -10.45 10.00 -2.99
CA ALA A 39 -11.08 8.75 -2.60
C ALA A 39 -10.48 7.59 -3.41
N VAL A 40 -10.61 6.37 -2.88
CA VAL A 40 -10.16 5.14 -3.54
C VAL A 40 -11.18 4.04 -3.31
N SER A 41 -11.34 3.15 -4.29
CA SER A 41 -12.22 1.99 -4.20
C SER A 41 -11.60 0.87 -3.35
N VAL A 42 -12.43 -0.09 -2.95
CA VAL A 42 -11.98 -1.37 -2.38
C VAL A 42 -12.37 -2.47 -3.35
N ASN A 43 -11.38 -3.20 -3.83
CA ASN A 43 -11.50 -4.22 -4.86
C ASN A 43 -11.13 -5.62 -4.33
N PRO A 44 -11.65 -6.71 -4.94
CA PRO A 44 -11.26 -8.07 -4.56
C PRO A 44 -9.75 -8.34 -4.63
N VAL A 45 -9.04 -7.68 -5.56
CA VAL A 45 -7.58 -7.81 -5.73
C VAL A 45 -6.80 -7.30 -4.52
N ASP A 46 -7.32 -6.31 -3.78
CA ASP A 46 -6.66 -5.76 -2.59
C ASP A 46 -6.45 -6.83 -1.53
N THR A 47 -7.41 -7.75 -1.40
CA THR A 47 -7.29 -8.89 -0.47
C THR A 47 -6.12 -9.81 -0.83
N LYS A 48 -5.80 -9.94 -2.12
CA LYS A 48 -4.70 -10.78 -2.61
C LYS A 48 -3.37 -10.04 -2.36
N MET A 49 -3.29 -8.77 -2.73
CA MET A 49 -2.10 -7.94 -2.54
C MET A 49 -1.71 -7.79 -1.07
N ARG A 50 -2.72 -7.69 -0.18
CA ARG A 50 -2.52 -7.67 1.28
C ARG A 50 -1.88 -8.96 1.82
N ARG A 51 -2.25 -10.12 1.26
CA ARG A 51 -1.80 -11.45 1.71
C ARG A 51 -0.50 -11.90 1.04
N GLN A 52 -0.11 -11.28 -0.05
CA GLN A 52 1.04 -11.71 -0.83
C GLN A 52 2.35 -11.56 -0.02
N ASN A 53 3.06 -12.65 0.21
CA ASN A 53 4.42 -12.64 0.75
C ASN A 53 5.38 -12.12 -0.32
N SER A 54 6.37 -11.30 0.04
CA SER A 54 7.54 -11.11 -0.84
C SER A 54 8.60 -12.17 -0.53
N PRO A 55 9.63 -12.30 -1.39
CA PRO A 55 10.67 -13.30 -1.21
C PRO A 55 11.36 -13.19 0.16
N PRO A 56 11.70 -14.32 0.80
CA PRO A 56 12.20 -14.38 2.18
C PRO A 56 13.46 -13.56 2.46
N ASP A 57 14.26 -13.26 1.44
CA ASP A 57 15.58 -12.61 1.61
C ASP A 57 15.54 -11.08 1.58
N LYS A 58 14.36 -10.45 1.57
CA LYS A 58 14.23 -8.99 1.54
C LYS A 58 13.42 -8.49 2.72
N LYS A 59 14.03 -7.60 3.53
CA LYS A 59 13.27 -6.70 4.40
C LYS A 59 12.34 -5.88 3.51
N GLU A 60 11.04 -6.14 3.58
CA GLU A 60 10.07 -5.42 2.76
C GLU A 60 9.90 -3.99 3.30
N PRO A 61 10.05 -2.96 2.46
CA PRO A 61 9.51 -1.65 2.80
C PRO A 61 7.98 -1.76 2.90
N PRO A 62 7.31 -0.81 3.58
CA PRO A 62 5.86 -0.75 3.61
C PRO A 62 5.28 -0.83 2.20
N ARG A 63 4.36 -1.78 1.97
CA ARG A 63 3.64 -1.86 0.70
C ARG A 63 2.36 -1.05 0.79
N VAL A 64 2.33 0.11 0.13
CA VAL A 64 1.12 0.92 -0.06
C VAL A 64 0.11 0.12 -0.90
N LEU A 65 -1.16 0.15 -0.48
CA LEU A 65 -2.27 -0.58 -1.10
C LEU A 65 -3.21 0.37 -1.85
N GLY A 66 -4.01 -0.18 -2.76
CA GLY A 66 -4.93 0.56 -3.64
C GLY A 66 -4.66 0.22 -5.11
N TRP A 67 -5.72 0.06 -5.90
CA TRP A 67 -5.64 -0.32 -7.32
C TRP A 67 -6.30 0.69 -8.27
N ASP A 68 -7.26 1.49 -7.76
CA ASP A 68 -7.87 2.62 -8.46
C ASP A 68 -7.57 3.95 -7.72
N ALA A 69 -7.87 5.09 -8.34
CA ALA A 69 -7.69 6.43 -7.76
C ALA A 69 -8.49 7.50 -8.53
#